data_AF-A0A703T0T0-F1
#
_entry.id   AF-A0A703T0T0-F1
#
_cell.length_a   1.000
_cell.length_b   1.000
_cell.length_c   1.000
_cell.angle_alpha   90.00
_cell.angle_beta   90.00
_cell.angle_gamma   90.00
#
_symmetry.space_group_name_H-M   'P 1'
#
loop_
_entity.id
_entity.type
_entity.pdbx_description
1 polymer ?
#
loop_
_entity_poly.entity_id
_entity_poly.type
_entity_poly.pdbx_seq_one_letter_code
_entity_poly.pdbx_strand_id
1 'polypeptide(L)'
;SRDVTPDIEWLLKQGRQMGVSAKLASKLNYLWRSCTGELSEQNDLFRLTYALETAKDMHWNYRLLSDREWSGRNAVALSAGVNGIYLSQAKLDVGFNDSGRQINSLTARLTGNVAGVMKLFDRCGWLAEPDASLPHQYSLMAGQGVPEKGD
;
A
#
# COMPACT_ATOMS: atom_id res chain seq x y z
N SER A 1 -23.96 5.93 2.69
CA SER A 1 -23.24 7.00 1.97
C SER A 1 -22.03 7.39 2.80
N ARG A 2 -20.80 7.34 2.26
CA ARG A 2 -19.60 7.76 2.99
C ARG A 2 -19.55 9.28 3.05
N ASP A 3 -19.15 9.84 4.19
CA ASP A 3 -18.89 11.27 4.29
C ASP A 3 -17.62 11.62 3.50
N VAL A 4 -17.75 12.51 2.51
CA VAL A 4 -16.68 12.94 1.59
C VAL A 4 -16.06 14.27 2.01
N THR A 5 -16.60 14.91 3.05
CA THR A 5 -16.16 16.20 3.56
C THR A 5 -14.66 16.21 3.91
N PRO A 6 -14.09 15.19 4.57
CA PRO A 6 -12.66 15.18 4.93
C PRO A 6 -11.74 15.11 3.69
N ASP A 7 -12.14 14.36 2.67
CA ASP A 7 -11.37 14.19 1.44
C ASP A 7 -11.30 15.49 0.62
N ILE A 8 -12.39 16.26 0.62
CA ILE A 8 -12.49 17.56 -0.05
C ILE A 8 -11.63 18.60 0.69
N GLU A 9 -11.69 18.64 2.02
CA GLU A 9 -10.84 19.53 2.82
C GLU A 9 -9.35 19.24 2.60
N TRP A 10 -9.00 17.96 2.54
CA TRP A 10 -7.64 17.54 2.22
C TRP A 10 -7.20 17.99 0.82
N LEU A 11 -8.02 17.78 -0.22
CA LEU A 11 -7.72 18.24 -1.59
C LEU A 11 -7.50 19.75 -1.67
N LEU A 12 -8.34 20.53 -1.00
CA LEU A 12 -8.23 22.00 -0.96
C LEU A 12 -6.92 22.44 -0.31
N LYS A 13 -6.50 21.76 0.77
CA LYS A 13 -5.22 22.03 1.43
C LYS A 13 -4.04 21.73 0.50
N GLN A 14 -4.08 20.62 -0.24
CA GLN A 14 -3.04 20.24 -1.20
C GLN A 14 -2.91 21.27 -2.34
N GLY A 15 -4.05 21.76 -2.85
CA GLY A 15 -4.09 22.76 -3.92
C GLY A 15 -3.53 24.12 -3.48
N ARG A 16 -3.86 24.55 -2.26
CA ARG A 16 -3.36 25.80 -1.69
C ARG A 16 -1.85 25.77 -1.42
N GLN A 17 -1.30 24.62 -1.06
CA GLN A 17 0.13 24.49 -0.74
C GLN A 17 1.02 24.30 -1.96
N MET A 18 0.55 23.61 -3.00
CA MET A 18 1.40 23.18 -4.11
C MET A 18 0.91 23.66 -5.49
N GLY A 19 -0.25 24.32 -5.60
CA GLY A 19 -0.74 24.84 -6.88
C GLY A 19 -0.84 23.75 -7.95
N VAL A 20 -0.30 24.01 -9.16
CA VAL A 20 -0.38 23.09 -10.31
C VAL A 20 0.40 21.79 -10.07
N SER A 21 1.49 21.81 -9.29
CA SER A 21 2.25 20.60 -8.96
C SER A 21 1.55 19.70 -7.95
N ALA A 22 0.43 20.14 -7.37
CA ALA A 22 -0.42 19.33 -6.49
C ALA A 22 -1.12 18.16 -7.21
N LYS A 23 -1.18 18.18 -8.56
CA LYS A 23 -1.83 17.16 -9.41
C LYS A 23 -3.28 16.86 -8.96
N LEU A 24 -4.05 17.91 -8.66
CA LEU A 24 -5.39 17.79 -8.05
C LEU A 24 -6.37 16.97 -8.91
N ALA A 25 -6.29 17.06 -10.24
CA ALA A 25 -7.14 16.27 -11.13
C ALA A 25 -6.90 14.75 -10.96
N SER A 26 -5.64 14.33 -10.84
CA SER A 26 -5.30 12.93 -10.57
C SER A 26 -5.74 12.49 -9.18
N LYS A 27 -5.61 13.34 -8.16
CA LYS A 27 -6.05 13.08 -6.78
C LYS A 27 -7.58 13.05 -6.65
N LEU A 28 -8.28 13.89 -7.39
CA LEU A 28 -9.75 13.90 -7.46
C LEU A 28 -10.26 12.66 -8.22
N ASN A 29 -9.60 12.27 -9.31
CA ASN A 29 -9.90 11.02 -10.02
C ASN A 29 -9.67 9.79 -9.12
N TYR A 30 -8.63 9.81 -8.28
CA TYR A 30 -8.38 8.81 -7.24
C TYR A 30 -9.52 8.73 -6.20
N LEU A 31 -9.99 9.88 -5.71
CA LEU A 31 -11.11 9.94 -4.74
C LEU A 31 -12.47 9.57 -5.36
N TRP A 32 -12.69 9.93 -6.63
CA TRP A 32 -13.88 9.56 -7.37
C TRP A 32 -13.97 8.03 -7.57
N ARG A 33 -12.85 7.40 -7.92
CA ARG A 33 -12.75 5.94 -8.11
C ARG A 33 -12.83 5.17 -6.79
N SER A 34 -12.33 5.73 -5.68
CA SER A 34 -12.44 5.10 -4.35
C SER A 34 -13.87 5.05 -3.81
N CYS A 35 -14.78 5.82 -4.39
CA CYS A 35 -16.17 5.92 -3.95
C CYS A 35 -17.17 5.12 -4.82
N THR A 36 -16.76 4.57 -5.98
CA THR A 36 -17.72 4.07 -6.99
C THR A 36 -17.41 2.72 -7.66
N GLY A 37 -16.37 1.97 -7.26
CA GLY A 37 -16.02 0.67 -7.89
C GLY A 37 -15.77 -0.47 -6.89
N GLU A 38 -15.86 -1.71 -7.38
CA GLU A 38 -15.38 -2.89 -6.65
C GLU A 38 -13.84 -2.82 -6.55
N LEU A 39 -13.27 -3.15 -5.39
CA LEU A 39 -11.81 -3.04 -5.16
C LEU A 39 -11.01 -3.86 -6.19
N SER A 40 -11.61 -4.91 -6.75
CA SER A 40 -11.09 -5.77 -7.85
C SER A 40 -10.82 -5.01 -9.15
N GLU A 41 -11.57 -3.94 -9.45
CA GLU A 41 -11.46 -3.17 -10.69
C GLU A 41 -10.38 -2.06 -10.62
N GLN A 42 -9.80 -1.85 -9.44
CA GLN A 42 -8.80 -0.82 -9.20
C GLN A 42 -7.38 -1.33 -9.49
N ASN A 43 -6.48 -0.42 -9.86
CA ASN A 43 -5.09 -0.79 -10.11
C ASN A 43 -4.37 -1.24 -8.82
N ASP A 44 -3.25 -1.92 -8.99
CA ASP A 44 -2.49 -2.54 -7.90
C ASP A 44 -2.09 -1.53 -6.81
N LEU A 45 -1.55 -0.38 -7.21
CA LEU A 45 -1.12 0.68 -6.28
C LEU A 45 -2.29 1.22 -5.45
N PHE A 46 -3.46 1.38 -6.06
CA PHE A 46 -4.67 1.79 -5.36
C PHE A 46 -5.06 0.74 -4.31
N ARG A 47 -5.14 -0.52 -4.73
CA ARG A 47 -5.49 -1.63 -3.85
C ARG A 47 -4.52 -1.77 -2.68
N LEU A 48 -3.23 -1.53 -2.91
CA LEU A 48 -2.21 -1.51 -1.84
C LEU A 48 -2.43 -0.35 -0.88
N THR A 49 -2.65 0.85 -1.41
CA THR A 49 -2.87 2.05 -0.60
C THR A 49 -4.10 1.88 0.28
N TYR A 50 -5.18 1.33 -0.27
CA TYR A 50 -6.39 1.00 0.48
C TYR A 50 -6.12 -0.01 1.61
N ALA A 51 -5.36 -1.08 1.33
CA ALA A 51 -4.97 -2.06 2.35
C ALA A 51 -4.16 -1.41 3.49
N LEU A 52 -3.21 -0.54 3.17
CA LEU A 52 -2.36 0.13 4.15
C LEU A 52 -3.13 1.12 5.02
N GLU A 53 -4.04 1.91 4.44
CA GLU A 53 -4.89 2.83 5.20
C GLU A 53 -5.87 2.06 6.10
N THR A 54 -6.47 0.98 5.58
CA THR A 54 -7.32 0.08 6.39
C THR A 54 -6.54 -0.54 7.54
N ALA A 55 -5.28 -0.91 7.34
CA ALA A 55 -4.43 -1.44 8.40
C ALA A 55 -4.14 -0.38 9.47
N LYS A 56 -3.90 0.88 9.07
CA LYS A 56 -3.70 2.00 10.02
C LYS A 56 -4.93 2.24 10.88
N ASP A 57 -6.12 2.17 10.30
CA ASP A 57 -7.39 2.24 11.04
C ASP A 57 -7.56 1.07 12.03
N MET A 58 -6.97 -0.09 11.71
CA MET A 58 -6.85 -1.26 12.61
C MET A 58 -5.64 -1.16 13.56
N HIS A 59 -5.07 0.04 13.74
CA HIS A 59 -3.94 0.33 14.62
C HIS A 59 -2.62 -0.37 14.26
N TRP A 60 -2.41 -0.69 12.97
CA TRP A 60 -1.10 -1.11 12.49
C TRP A 60 -0.17 0.08 12.27
N ASN A 61 1.09 -0.07 12.67
CA ASN A 61 2.11 0.93 12.40
C ASN A 61 2.67 0.73 11.00
N TYR A 62 2.25 1.57 10.05
CA TYR A 62 2.83 1.61 8.71
C TYR A 62 4.00 2.60 8.63
N ARG A 63 5.14 2.16 8.09
CA ARG A 63 6.29 3.03 7.77
C ARG A 63 6.95 2.64 6.45
N LEU A 64 7.38 3.66 5.71
CA LEU A 64 8.38 3.51 4.66
C LEU A 64 9.77 3.66 5.26
N LEU A 65 10.65 2.73 4.93
CA LEU A 65 12.03 2.73 5.40
C LEU A 65 12.96 2.99 4.22
N SER A 66 13.87 3.94 4.40
CA SER A 66 15.01 4.14 3.52
C SER A 66 15.97 2.94 3.56
N ASP A 67 16.91 2.83 2.62
CA ASP A 67 17.87 1.71 2.59
C ASP A 67 18.69 1.59 3.89
N ARG A 68 19.00 2.72 4.53
CA ARG A 68 19.72 2.79 5.81
C ARG A 68 18.89 2.31 6.99
N GLU A 69 17.58 2.57 6.96
CA GLU A 69 16.63 2.10 7.97
C GLU A 69 16.22 0.65 7.72
N TRP A 70 16.32 0.18 6.47
CA TRP A 70 16.03 -1.20 6.09
C TRP A 70 17.14 -2.14 6.54
N SER A 71 18.40 -1.75 6.39
CA SER A 71 19.55 -2.62 6.67
C SER A 71 20.80 -1.85 7.10
N GLY A 72 21.77 -2.55 7.67
CA GLY A 72 23.02 -1.98 8.15
C GLY A 72 22.92 -1.40 9.55
N ARG A 73 23.81 -0.46 9.88
CA ARG A 73 24.00 0.04 11.25
C ARG A 73 22.79 0.80 11.82
N ASN A 74 21.97 1.38 10.95
CA ASN A 74 20.79 2.17 11.33
C ASN A 74 19.48 1.41 11.09
N ALA A 75 19.55 0.09 10.90
CA ALA A 75 18.38 -0.73 10.66
C ALA A 75 17.38 -0.60 11.81
N VAL A 76 16.11 -0.42 11.46
CA VAL A 76 15.03 -0.33 12.44
C VAL A 76 14.89 -1.68 13.15
N ALA A 77 14.98 -1.64 14.47
CA ALA A 77 14.72 -2.80 15.31
C ALA A 77 13.22 -3.15 15.26
N LEU A 78 12.92 -4.37 14.83
CA LEU A 78 11.56 -4.88 14.74
C LEU A 78 11.16 -5.55 16.06
N SER A 79 9.96 -5.25 16.54
CA SER A 79 9.39 -5.89 17.73
C SER A 79 8.29 -6.85 17.32
N ALA A 80 8.45 -8.13 17.64
CA ALA A 80 7.46 -9.16 17.31
C ALA A 80 6.10 -8.93 18.00
N GLY A 81 6.07 -8.18 19.12
CA GLY A 81 4.84 -7.86 19.86
C GLY A 81 4.06 -6.66 19.34
N VAL A 82 4.57 -5.95 18.33
CA VAL A 82 3.94 -4.75 17.76
C VAL A 82 3.43 -5.06 16.35
N ASN A 83 2.19 -4.68 16.06
CA ASN A 83 1.64 -4.76 14.72
C ASN A 83 2.31 -3.69 13.83
N GLY A 84 3.17 -4.13 12.92
CA GLY A 84 3.96 -3.25 12.07
C GLY A 84 4.02 -3.72 10.63
N ILE A 85 3.86 -2.78 9.70
CA ILE A 85 4.02 -2.94 8.26
C ILE A 85 5.14 -2.00 7.82
N TYR A 86 6.27 -2.55 7.39
CA TYR A 86 7.42 -1.77 6.94
C TYR A 86 7.68 -2.08 5.48
N LEU A 87 7.70 -1.06 4.62
CA LEU A 87 8.02 -1.23 3.19
C LEU A 87 9.37 -0.61 2.86
N SER A 88 10.14 -1.27 2.01
CA SER A 88 11.35 -0.68 1.43
C SER A 88 10.96 0.44 0.48
N GLN A 89 11.37 1.66 0.79
CA GLN A 89 11.08 2.83 -0.05
C GLN A 89 11.65 2.66 -1.45
N ALA A 90 12.91 2.22 -1.55
CA ALA A 90 13.57 2.01 -2.85
C ALA A 90 12.82 1.00 -3.74
N LYS A 91 12.25 -0.06 -3.15
CA LYS A 91 11.45 -1.04 -3.90
C LYS A 91 10.07 -0.52 -4.25
N LEU A 92 9.49 0.34 -3.43
CA LEU A 92 8.22 1.00 -3.73
C LEU A 92 8.37 1.99 -4.90
N ASP A 93 9.44 2.78 -4.91
CA ASP A 93 9.70 3.82 -5.92
C ASP A 93 9.79 3.26 -7.35
N VAL A 94 10.25 2.02 -7.50
CA VAL A 94 10.34 1.31 -8.79
C VAL A 94 9.32 0.18 -8.92
N GLY A 95 8.39 0.07 -7.97
CA GLY A 95 7.46 -1.05 -7.86
C GLY A 95 6.32 -1.02 -8.87
N PHE A 96 5.97 0.17 -9.34
CA PHE A 96 4.79 0.42 -10.17
C PHE A 96 5.12 1.21 -11.42
N ASN A 97 4.36 0.99 -12.48
CA ASN A 97 4.39 1.85 -13.65
C ASN A 97 3.46 3.07 -13.49
N ASP A 98 3.43 3.94 -14.49
CA ASP A 98 2.62 5.16 -14.50
C ASP A 98 1.10 4.91 -14.41
N SER A 99 0.62 3.71 -14.75
CA SER A 99 -0.79 3.33 -14.61
C SER A 99 -1.14 2.72 -13.24
N GLY A 100 -0.15 2.59 -12.34
CA GLY A 100 -0.32 2.02 -11.01
C GLY A 100 -0.38 0.48 -11.00
N ARG A 101 0.01 -0.18 -12.10
CA ARG A 101 0.19 -1.63 -12.15
C ARG A 101 1.57 -1.99 -11.59
N GLN A 102 1.63 -3.05 -10.80
CA GLN A 102 2.89 -3.54 -10.26
C GLN A 102 3.74 -4.11 -11.40
N ILE A 103 5.01 -3.69 -11.42
CA ILE A 103 6.03 -4.18 -12.36
C ILE A 103 7.18 -4.88 -11.63
N ASN A 104 7.41 -4.57 -10.35
CA ASN A 104 8.41 -5.22 -9.51
C ASN A 104 7.80 -5.62 -8.16
N SER A 105 8.19 -6.77 -7.64
CA SER A 105 7.81 -7.20 -6.28
C SER A 105 8.25 -6.18 -5.25
N LEU A 106 7.39 -5.87 -4.27
CA LEU A 106 7.77 -5.03 -3.15
C LEU A 106 8.38 -5.88 -2.04
N THR A 107 9.29 -5.29 -1.28
CA THR A 107 9.82 -5.95 -0.08
C THR A 107 9.19 -5.33 1.15
N ALA A 108 8.56 -6.17 1.97
CA ALA A 108 7.89 -5.81 3.20
C ALA A 108 8.53 -6.53 4.39
N ARG A 109 8.46 -5.91 5.57
CA ARG A 109 8.61 -6.61 6.85
C ARG A 109 7.34 -6.50 7.66
N LEU A 110 6.82 -7.64 8.12
CA LEU A 110 5.56 -7.75 8.84
C LEU A 110 5.80 -8.34 10.25
N THR A 111 5.22 -7.69 11.25
CA THR A 111 5.38 -8.03 12.69
C THR A 111 4.04 -8.02 13.40
N GLY A 112 3.95 -8.65 14.58
CA GLY A 112 2.71 -8.79 15.34
C GLY A 112 1.78 -9.85 14.74
N ASN A 113 0.49 -9.52 14.61
CA ASN A 113 -0.53 -10.43 14.07
C ASN A 113 -0.46 -10.55 12.54
N VAL A 114 0.63 -11.13 12.02
CA VAL A 114 0.90 -11.23 10.58
C VAL A 114 -0.24 -11.94 9.83
N ALA A 115 -0.84 -12.98 10.42
CA ALA A 115 -1.98 -13.68 9.80
C ALA A 115 -3.18 -12.74 9.54
N GLY A 116 -3.41 -11.75 10.42
CA GLY A 116 -4.46 -10.75 10.25
C GLY A 116 -4.22 -9.82 9.07
N VAL A 117 -3.01 -9.28 8.92
CA VAL A 117 -2.68 -8.39 7.79
C VAL A 117 -2.59 -9.15 6.47
N MET A 118 -2.15 -10.41 6.47
CA MET A 118 -2.16 -11.25 5.27
C MET A 118 -3.58 -11.42 4.71
N LYS A 119 -4.58 -11.65 5.57
CA LYS A 119 -6.00 -11.69 5.15
C LYS A 119 -6.52 -10.34 4.63
N LEU A 120 -5.97 -9.23 5.11
CA LEU A 120 -6.31 -7.91 4.60
C LEU A 120 -5.71 -7.70 3.20
N PHE A 121 -4.44 -8.05 3.00
CA PHE A 121 -3.81 -8.01 1.68
C PHE A 121 -4.53 -8.89 0.68
N ASP A 122 -4.87 -10.14 1.05
CA ASP A 122 -5.60 -11.07 0.18
C ASP A 122 -6.94 -10.49 -0.31
N ARG A 123 -7.73 -9.91 0.60
CA ARG A 123 -8.99 -9.20 0.24
C ARG A 123 -8.79 -8.01 -0.68
N CYS A 124 -7.60 -7.42 -0.67
CA CYS A 124 -7.23 -6.33 -1.57
C CYS A 124 -6.55 -6.85 -2.85
N GLY A 125 -6.53 -8.16 -3.09
CA GLY A 125 -5.86 -8.75 -4.25
C GLY A 125 -4.34 -8.65 -4.17
N TRP A 126 -3.77 -8.68 -2.96
CA TRP A 126 -2.33 -8.70 -2.71
C TRP A 126 -1.92 -9.99 -2.01
N LEU A 127 -0.91 -10.64 -2.56
CA LEU A 127 -0.25 -11.80 -1.98
C LEU A 127 1.00 -11.34 -1.21
N ALA A 128 1.15 -11.85 0.00
CA ALA A 128 2.35 -11.68 0.81
C ALA A 128 3.05 -13.03 0.98
N GLU A 129 4.16 -13.24 0.28
CA GLU A 129 4.93 -14.48 0.38
C GLU A 129 6.09 -14.32 1.36
N PRO A 130 6.23 -15.21 2.36
CA PRO A 130 7.34 -15.12 3.30
C PRO A 130 8.67 -15.44 2.61
N ASP A 131 9.70 -14.66 2.94
CA ASP A 131 11.07 -14.96 2.57
C ASP A 131 11.64 -15.98 3.57
N ALA A 132 11.88 -17.21 3.11
CA ALA A 132 12.37 -18.29 3.95
C ALA A 132 13.75 -18.02 4.58
N SER A 133 14.51 -17.06 4.03
CA SER A 133 15.86 -16.74 4.49
C SER A 133 15.91 -15.68 5.59
N LEU A 134 14.84 -14.87 5.74
CA LEU A 134 14.85 -13.70 6.61
C LEU A 134 13.57 -13.61 7.46
N PRO A 135 13.69 -13.56 8.80
CA PRO A 135 12.53 -13.45 9.66
C PRO A 135 11.78 -12.15 9.39
N HIS A 136 10.46 -12.23 9.45
CA HIS A 136 9.55 -11.11 9.22
C HIS A 136 9.56 -10.53 7.81
N GLN A 137 10.39 -11.02 6.87
CA GLN A 137 10.46 -10.46 5.52
C GLN A 137 9.47 -11.16 4.58
N TYR A 138 8.82 -10.36 3.74
CA TYR A 138 7.81 -10.80 2.78
C TYR A 138 8.01 -10.12 1.43
N SER A 139 7.76 -10.85 0.35
CA SER A 139 7.55 -10.31 -0.98
C SER A 139 6.07 -9.99 -1.15
N LEU A 140 5.72 -8.75 -1.49
CA LEU A 140 4.34 -8.39 -1.83
C LEU A 140 4.17 -8.36 -3.35
N MET A 141 3.18 -9.10 -3.81
CA MET A 141 2.81 -9.21 -5.22
C MET A 141 1.32 -8.95 -5.38
N ALA A 142 0.94 -8.15 -6.35
CA ALA A 142 -0.45 -8.03 -6.75
C ALA A 142 -0.87 -9.38 -7.34
N GLY A 143 -1.96 -9.94 -6.79
CA GLY A 143 -2.61 -11.09 -7.39
C GLY A 143 -3.00 -10.71 -8.82
N GLN A 144 -2.51 -11.46 -9.79
CA GLN A 144 -3.04 -11.36 -11.15
C GLN A 144 -4.53 -11.62 -11.02
N GLY A 145 -5.35 -10.63 -11.38
CA GLY A 145 -6.77 -10.87 -11.60
C GLY A 145 -6.84 -12.13 -12.46
N VAL A 146 -7.55 -13.15 -11.99
CA VAL A 146 -7.80 -14.35 -12.77
C VAL A 146 -8.20 -13.84 -14.15
N PRO A 147 -7.48 -14.21 -15.24
CA PRO A 147 -7.97 -13.85 -16.55
C PRO A 147 -9.36 -14.46 -16.61
N GLU A 148 -10.40 -13.63 -16.76
CA GLU A 148 -11.70 -14.12 -17.17
C GLU A 148 -11.42 -15.06 -18.33
N LYS A 149 -11.77 -16.34 -18.15
CA LYS A 149 -11.79 -17.29 -19.23
C LYS A 149 -12.75 -16.72 -20.27
N GLY A 150 -12.18 -16.03 -21.26
CA GLY A 150 -12.83 -15.67 -22.49
C GLY A 150 -12.80 -16.87 -23.41
N ASP A 151 -14.00 -17.41 -23.60
CA ASP A 151 -14.52 -18.35 -24.62
C ASP A 151 -14.07 -19.82 -24.58
#